data_AF-A0A2U1PKJ5-F1
#
_entry.id   AF-A0A2U1PKJ5-F1
#
_cell.length_a   1.000
_cell.length_b   1.000
_cell.length_c   1.000
_cell.angle_alpha   90.00
_cell.angle_beta   90.00
_cell.angle_gamma   90.00
#
_symmetry.space_group_name_H-M   'P 1'
#
loop_
_entity.id
_entity.type
_entity.pdbx_description
1 polymer ?
#
loop_
_entity_poly.entity_id
_entity_poly.type
_entity_poly.pdbx_seq_one_letter_code
_entity_poly.pdbx_strand_id
1 'polypeptide(L)'
;MLDDITVVARYISIWHSHAKGKPNDPWSLDAVFMDPQGNRIQATIKRDHITKFAGLLEEGACYRIRNFGVGENGGKYPLLPHKYKINFFKNTSLTRMNRFDTNLNGFKFEPFLRFSTRRWSEQEAVDIIGTIVSIGDPIPFGDNQKRRTVILEDAE
;
A
#
# COMPACT_ATOMS: atom_id res chain seq x y z
N MET A 1 -20.03 -23.96 -4.19
CA MET A 1 -20.57 -22.61 -4.34
C MET A 1 -19.52 -21.70 -3.72
N LEU A 2 -18.65 -21.07 -4.52
CA LEU A 2 -17.76 -20.04 -3.98
C LEU A 2 -18.65 -18.82 -3.83
N ASP A 3 -18.93 -18.42 -2.60
CA ASP A 3 -19.68 -17.21 -2.32
C ASP A 3 -19.10 -16.04 -3.13
N ASP A 4 -19.97 -15.19 -3.67
CA ASP A 4 -19.59 -14.01 -4.45
C ASP A 4 -19.01 -12.93 -3.50
N ILE A 5 -17.83 -13.23 -2.94
CA ILE A 5 -17.15 -12.38 -1.96
C ILE A 5 -16.83 -11.05 -2.63
N THR A 6 -17.41 -10.00 -2.04
CA THR A 6 -17.25 -8.63 -2.48
C THR A 6 -16.49 -7.83 -1.42
N VAL A 7 -15.42 -7.16 -1.83
CA VAL A 7 -14.72 -6.18 -0.99
C VAL A 7 -15.04 -4.78 -1.50
N VAL A 8 -15.45 -3.91 -0.60
CA VAL A 8 -15.55 -2.46 -0.85
C VAL A 8 -14.36 -1.81 -0.17
N ALA A 9 -13.50 -1.16 -0.96
CA ALA A 9 -12.30 -0.56 -0.42
C ALA A 9 -11.80 0.64 -1.23
N ARG A 10 -11.17 1.58 -0.55
CA ARG A 10 -10.37 2.65 -1.13
C ARG A 10 -9.00 2.12 -1.49
N TYR A 11 -8.51 2.52 -2.65
CA TYR A 11 -7.14 2.29 -3.05
C TYR A 11 -6.23 3.39 -2.47
N ILE A 12 -5.21 2.98 -1.70
CA ILE A 12 -4.35 3.88 -0.89
C ILE A 12 -3.02 4.15 -1.57
N SER A 13 -2.34 3.11 -2.02
CA SER A 13 -1.00 3.25 -2.60
C SER A 13 -0.68 2.07 -3.50
N ILE A 14 0.31 2.25 -4.38
CA ILE A 14 0.80 1.23 -5.28
C ILE A 14 2.29 1.33 -5.48
N TRP A 15 2.91 0.19 -5.73
CA TRP A 15 4.30 0.12 -6.12
C TRP A 15 4.51 -1.04 -7.08
N HIS A 16 5.47 -0.86 -7.98
CA HIS A 16 5.95 -1.95 -8.78
C HIS A 16 6.99 -2.73 -7.97
N SER A 17 6.77 -4.03 -7.84
CA SER A 17 7.75 -4.93 -7.26
C SER A 17 8.65 -5.45 -8.37
N HIS A 18 9.97 -5.44 -8.14
CA HIS A 18 10.99 -5.81 -9.10
C HIS A 18 12.01 -6.79 -8.49
N ALA A 19 12.63 -7.60 -9.34
CA ALA A 19 13.83 -8.32 -8.96
C ALA A 19 15.01 -7.35 -8.79
N LYS A 20 15.95 -7.66 -7.89
CA LYS A 20 17.16 -6.86 -7.69
C LYS A 20 17.90 -6.68 -9.03
N GLY A 21 18.23 -5.45 -9.38
CA GLY A 21 18.94 -5.11 -10.62
C GLY A 21 18.08 -5.06 -11.89
N LYS A 22 16.75 -5.24 -11.80
CA LYS A 22 15.83 -5.19 -12.94
C LYS A 22 14.69 -4.18 -12.75
N PRO A 23 14.99 -2.86 -12.63
CA PRO A 23 13.98 -1.84 -12.33
C PRO A 23 12.94 -1.64 -13.44
N ASN A 24 13.23 -2.07 -14.67
CA ASN A 24 12.31 -1.93 -15.81
C ASN A 24 11.46 -3.18 -16.06
N ASP A 25 11.57 -4.20 -15.20
CA ASP A 25 10.94 -5.51 -15.39
C ASP A 25 10.14 -5.92 -14.14
N PRO A 26 8.93 -5.36 -13.93
CA PRO A 26 8.12 -5.67 -12.75
C PRO A 26 7.58 -7.10 -12.81
N TRP A 27 7.63 -7.80 -11.67
CA TRP A 27 6.99 -9.12 -11.52
C TRP A 27 5.56 -9.00 -10.98
N SER A 28 5.28 -7.93 -10.23
CA SER A 28 3.94 -7.57 -9.77
C SER A 28 3.78 -6.06 -9.62
N LEU A 29 2.52 -5.66 -9.63
CA LEU A 29 2.04 -4.38 -9.16
C LEU A 29 1.30 -4.65 -7.86
N ASP A 30 1.82 -4.14 -6.75
CA ASP A 30 1.29 -4.37 -5.41
C ASP A 30 0.62 -3.10 -4.90
N ALA A 31 -0.50 -3.25 -4.20
CA ALA A 31 -1.32 -2.16 -3.72
C ALA A 31 -1.79 -2.36 -2.28
N VAL A 32 -2.15 -1.28 -1.61
CA VAL A 32 -2.90 -1.30 -0.35
C VAL A 32 -4.33 -0.84 -0.58
N PHE A 33 -5.27 -1.62 -0.08
CA PHE A 33 -6.69 -1.28 -0.03
C PHE A 33 -7.13 -1.07 1.42
N MET A 34 -8.04 -0.11 1.63
CA MET A 34 -8.63 0.20 2.93
C MET A 34 -10.15 0.05 2.89
N ASP A 35 -10.74 -0.71 3.79
CA ASP A 35 -12.20 -0.83 3.93
C ASP A 35 -12.83 0.39 4.66
N PRO A 36 -14.17 0.50 4.73
CA PRO A 36 -14.85 1.59 5.43
C PRO A 36 -14.58 1.65 6.94
N GLN A 37 -14.17 0.55 7.57
CA GLN A 37 -13.74 0.50 8.97
C GLN A 37 -12.26 0.90 9.13
N GLY A 38 -11.58 1.20 8.03
CA GLY A 38 -10.19 1.57 7.95
C GLY A 38 -9.22 0.38 7.94
N ASN A 39 -9.68 -0.88 7.96
CA ASN A 39 -8.77 -2.01 7.91
C ASN A 39 -8.05 -2.04 6.57
N ARG A 40 -6.76 -2.33 6.61
CA ARG A 40 -5.92 -2.36 5.42
C ARG A 40 -5.58 -3.78 5.03
N ILE A 41 -5.60 -4.04 3.73
CA ILE A 41 -5.15 -5.31 3.15
C ILE A 41 -4.27 -5.05 1.93
N GLN A 42 -3.23 -5.87 1.78
CA GLN A 42 -2.40 -5.85 0.58
C GLN A 42 -3.12 -6.59 -0.56
N ALA A 43 -2.93 -6.11 -1.78
CA ALA A 43 -3.33 -6.80 -3.00
C ALA A 43 -2.14 -6.90 -3.95
N THR A 44 -2.00 -8.04 -4.62
CA THR A 44 -0.96 -8.27 -5.63
C THR A 44 -1.62 -8.49 -6.99
N ILE A 45 -1.18 -7.75 -8.00
CA ILE A 45 -1.51 -7.94 -9.41
C ILE A 45 -0.25 -8.49 -10.09
N LYS A 46 -0.30 -9.75 -10.53
CA LYS A 46 0.84 -10.36 -11.24
C LYS A 46 1.08 -9.69 -12.59
N ARG A 47 2.32 -9.75 -13.08
CA ARG A 47 2.78 -9.21 -14.36
C ARG A 47 1.76 -9.33 -15.50
N ASP A 48 1.22 -10.53 -15.72
CA ASP A 48 0.29 -10.85 -16.81
C ASP A 48 -1.03 -10.06 -16.76
N HIS A 49 -1.31 -9.39 -15.65
CA HIS A 49 -2.55 -8.64 -15.42
C HIS A 49 -2.31 -7.16 -15.15
N ILE A 50 -1.04 -6.70 -15.06
CA ILE A 50 -0.70 -5.30 -14.80
C ILE A 50 -1.34 -4.38 -15.83
N THR A 51 -1.17 -4.68 -17.13
CA THR A 51 -1.71 -3.84 -18.22
C THR A 51 -3.23 -3.67 -18.15
N LYS A 52 -3.95 -4.66 -17.62
CA LYS A 52 -5.41 -4.58 -17.46
C LYS A 52 -5.81 -3.61 -16.34
N PHE A 53 -5.12 -3.63 -15.22
CA PHE A 53 -5.56 -2.95 -13.99
C PHE A 53 -4.85 -1.64 -13.71
N ALA A 54 -3.62 -1.43 -14.22
CA ALA A 54 -2.81 -0.24 -13.92
C ALA A 54 -3.53 1.07 -14.32
N GLY A 55 -4.25 1.09 -15.44
CA GLY A 55 -5.02 2.26 -15.88
C GLY A 55 -6.40 2.42 -15.22
N LEU A 56 -6.84 1.46 -14.40
CA LEU A 56 -8.14 1.49 -13.73
C LEU A 56 -8.07 1.94 -12.27
N LEU A 57 -6.88 1.84 -11.66
CA LEU A 57 -6.63 2.19 -10.27
C LEU A 57 -6.19 3.64 -10.15
N GLU A 58 -6.86 4.38 -9.29
CA GLU A 58 -6.64 5.81 -9.04
C GLU A 58 -6.53 6.03 -7.53
N GLU A 59 -5.48 6.71 -7.10
CA GLU A 59 -5.20 6.99 -5.68
C GLU A 59 -6.38 7.70 -5.01
N GLY A 60 -6.78 7.21 -3.83
CA GLY A 60 -7.92 7.73 -3.08
C GLY A 60 -9.31 7.29 -3.60
N ALA A 61 -9.40 6.68 -4.79
CA ALA A 61 -10.69 6.24 -5.32
C ALA A 61 -11.20 4.97 -4.62
N CYS A 62 -12.54 4.86 -4.54
CA CYS A 62 -13.23 3.73 -3.92
C CYS A 62 -13.69 2.73 -4.98
N TYR A 63 -13.53 1.45 -4.66
CA TYR A 63 -13.81 0.36 -5.58
C TYR A 63 -14.61 -0.75 -4.91
N ARG A 64 -15.35 -1.45 -5.75
CA ARG A 64 -15.93 -2.75 -5.47
C ARG A 64 -15.12 -3.81 -6.20
N ILE A 65 -14.56 -4.74 -5.45
CA ILE A 65 -13.64 -5.77 -5.92
C ILE A 65 -14.32 -7.12 -5.75
N ARG A 66 -14.38 -7.91 -6.82
CA ARG A 66 -14.97 -9.27 -6.82
C ARG A 66 -14.11 -10.25 -7.62
N ASN A 67 -14.37 -11.54 -7.45
CA ASN A 67 -13.68 -12.61 -8.19
C ASN A 67 -12.15 -12.52 -8.03
N PHE A 68 -11.69 -12.23 -6.82
CA PHE A 68 -10.28 -12.19 -6.47
C PHE A 68 -9.89 -13.46 -5.71
N GLY A 69 -8.60 -13.77 -5.72
CA GLY A 69 -8.03 -14.83 -4.87
C GLY A 69 -7.62 -14.30 -3.51
N VAL A 70 -7.62 -15.17 -2.51
CA VAL A 70 -6.97 -14.90 -1.21
C VAL A 70 -5.78 -15.82 -1.07
N GLY A 71 -4.63 -15.28 -0.67
CA GLY A 71 -3.42 -16.05 -0.41
C GLY A 71 -2.72 -15.57 0.85
N GLU A 72 -1.76 -16.34 1.34
CA GLU A 72 -0.97 -15.95 2.49
C GLU A 72 -0.06 -14.76 2.17
N ASN A 73 0.11 -13.88 3.15
CA ASN A 73 1.01 -12.75 3.08
C ASN A 73 2.42 -13.14 3.55
N GLY A 74 3.03 -14.12 2.86
CA GLY A 74 4.33 -14.70 3.22
C GLY A 74 5.55 -14.02 2.61
N GLY A 75 5.45 -12.75 2.19
CA GLY A 75 6.59 -12.01 1.63
C GLY A 75 7.69 -11.78 2.68
N LYS A 76 8.93 -11.59 2.24
CA LYS A 76 10.07 -11.32 3.15
C LYS A 76 9.91 -10.00 3.93
N TYR A 77 9.16 -9.04 3.37
CA TYR A 77 8.84 -7.75 3.97
C TYR A 77 7.38 -7.39 3.64
N PRO A 78 6.39 -7.99 4.33
CA PRO A 78 5.00 -7.59 4.14
C PRO A 78 4.84 -6.16 4.69
N LEU A 79 4.10 -5.32 3.95
CA LEU A 79 3.87 -3.93 4.32
C LEU A 79 2.88 -3.83 5.49
N LEU A 80 2.00 -4.84 5.60
CA LEU A 80 0.97 -4.92 6.61
C LEU A 80 1.07 -6.27 7.33
N PRO A 81 0.84 -6.33 8.66
CA PRO A 81 0.93 -7.56 9.44
C PRO A 81 -0.24 -8.53 9.19
N HIS A 82 -1.12 -8.24 8.25
CA HIS A 82 -2.29 -9.06 7.94
C HIS A 82 -1.86 -10.41 7.33
N LYS A 83 -2.34 -11.53 7.91
CA LYS A 83 -1.97 -12.91 7.52
C LYS A 83 -2.25 -13.22 6.05
N TYR A 84 -3.27 -12.59 5.49
CA TYR A 84 -3.73 -12.83 4.12
C TYR A 84 -3.61 -11.58 3.25
N LYS A 85 -3.54 -11.79 1.94
CA LYS A 85 -3.58 -10.75 0.91
C LYS A 85 -4.50 -11.14 -0.24
N ILE A 86 -4.96 -10.13 -0.98
CA ILE A 86 -5.77 -10.29 -2.18
C ILE A 86 -4.85 -10.57 -3.37
N ASN A 87 -5.24 -11.47 -4.27
CA ASN A 87 -4.58 -11.72 -5.55
C ASN A 87 -5.55 -11.41 -6.68
N PHE A 88 -5.15 -10.50 -7.57
CA PHE A 88 -5.92 -10.17 -8.75
C PHE A 88 -5.64 -11.22 -9.84
N PHE A 89 -6.71 -11.71 -10.44
CA PHE A 89 -6.69 -12.62 -11.58
C PHE A 89 -7.37 -11.99 -12.78
N LYS A 90 -7.29 -12.68 -13.93
CA LYS A 90 -7.94 -12.25 -15.18
C LYS A 90 -9.43 -11.93 -15.01
N ASN A 91 -10.16 -12.68 -14.19
CA ASN A 91 -11.59 -12.51 -13.95
C ASN A 91 -11.94 -11.59 -12.77
N THR A 92 -10.93 -11.05 -12.06
CA THR A 92 -11.18 -10.07 -11.00
C THR A 92 -11.88 -8.84 -11.60
N SER A 93 -13.01 -8.51 -10.99
CA SER A 93 -13.84 -7.36 -11.36
C SER A 93 -13.51 -6.21 -10.43
N LEU A 94 -13.23 -5.06 -11.01
CA LEU A 94 -12.91 -3.82 -10.32
C LEU A 94 -13.87 -2.75 -10.83
N THR A 95 -14.82 -2.33 -10.00
CA THR A 95 -15.81 -1.29 -10.36
C THR A 95 -15.59 -0.08 -9.48
N ARG A 96 -15.30 1.08 -10.08
CA ARG A 96 -15.25 2.35 -9.35
C ARG A 96 -16.60 2.66 -8.73
N MET A 97 -16.59 3.23 -7.53
CA MET A 97 -17.78 3.58 -6.77
C MET A 97 -17.68 5.00 -6.21
N ASN A 98 -18.82 5.49 -5.72
CA ASN A 98 -18.84 6.66 -4.86
C ASN A 98 -18.05 6.39 -3.58
N ARG A 99 -17.54 7.48 -3.00
CA ARG A 99 -16.81 7.42 -1.72
C ARG A 99 -17.73 6.90 -0.63
N PHE A 100 -17.19 6.07 0.25
CA PHE A 100 -17.91 5.56 1.42
C PHE A 100 -17.59 6.31 2.73
N ASP A 101 -16.61 7.24 2.70
CA ASP A 101 -16.24 8.07 3.85
C ASP A 101 -15.75 9.47 3.39
N THR A 102 -15.36 10.30 4.36
CA THR A 102 -14.82 11.65 4.15
C THR A 102 -13.28 11.73 4.10
N ASN A 103 -12.56 10.68 4.48
CA ASN A 103 -11.10 10.61 4.44
C ASN A 103 -10.62 10.45 3.00
N LEU A 104 -10.24 11.54 2.33
CA LEU A 104 -9.93 11.53 0.90
C LEU A 104 -8.75 10.63 0.53
N ASN A 105 -7.74 10.59 1.40
CA ASN A 105 -6.46 9.93 1.11
C ASN A 105 -6.33 8.57 1.81
N GLY A 106 -7.24 8.28 2.75
CA GLY A 106 -7.20 7.06 3.56
C GLY A 106 -5.96 6.95 4.45
N PHE A 107 -5.36 8.08 4.85
CA PHE A 107 -4.28 8.08 5.83
C PHE A 107 -4.79 7.74 7.23
N LYS A 108 -3.94 7.09 8.02
CA LYS A 108 -4.09 6.78 9.44
C LYS A 108 -2.84 7.23 10.17
N PHE A 109 -2.78 8.53 10.46
CA PHE A 109 -1.61 9.13 11.08
C PHE A 109 -1.41 8.64 12.50
N GLU A 110 -0.18 8.23 12.80
CA GLU A 110 0.26 7.91 14.15
C GLU A 110 0.98 9.12 14.76
N PRO A 111 0.58 9.57 15.96
CA PRO A 111 1.27 10.65 16.68
C PRO A 111 2.72 10.31 16.98
N PHE A 112 3.62 11.30 16.97
CA PHE A 112 5.06 11.03 17.08
C PHE A 112 5.43 10.43 18.44
N LEU A 113 4.70 10.81 19.49
CA LEU A 113 4.86 10.24 20.83
C LEU A 113 4.79 8.71 20.83
N ARG A 114 3.97 8.12 19.95
CA ARG A 114 3.73 6.67 19.93
C ARG A 114 4.93 5.87 19.42
N PHE A 115 5.84 6.50 18.68
CA PHE A 115 7.13 5.90 18.30
C PHE A 115 8.05 5.66 19.50
N SER A 116 7.89 6.44 20.57
CA SER A 116 8.65 6.26 21.82
C SER A 116 7.94 5.36 22.84
N THR A 117 6.61 5.29 22.83
CA THR A 117 5.83 4.60 23.87
C THR A 117 5.39 3.18 23.49
N ARG A 118 5.48 2.80 22.22
CA ARG A 118 5.03 1.49 21.70
C ARG A 118 6.19 0.79 20.99
N ARG A 119 6.21 -0.55 21.07
CA ARG A 119 7.06 -1.38 20.21
C ARG A 119 6.41 -1.60 18.85
N TRP A 120 7.17 -1.34 17.80
CA TRP A 120 6.75 -1.51 16.41
C TRP A 120 7.37 -2.77 15.82
N SER A 121 6.57 -3.50 15.05
CA SER A 121 7.07 -4.62 14.25
C SER A 121 7.73 -4.07 12.98
N GLU A 122 8.82 -4.71 12.52
CA GLU A 122 9.44 -4.40 11.22
C GLU A 122 8.50 -4.66 10.03
N GLN A 123 7.37 -5.33 10.25
CA GLN A 123 6.34 -5.66 9.25
C GLN A 123 5.11 -4.74 9.32
N GLU A 124 5.17 -3.67 10.12
CA GLU A 124 4.07 -2.73 10.31
C GLU A 124 4.41 -1.37 9.66
N ALA A 125 3.74 -1.06 8.55
CA ALA A 125 3.77 0.29 8.00
C ALA A 125 2.89 1.24 8.81
N VAL A 126 3.37 2.47 8.92
CA VAL A 126 2.73 3.57 9.65
C VAL A 126 2.61 4.77 8.72
N ASP A 127 1.54 5.54 8.88
CA ASP A 127 1.47 6.86 8.24
C ASP A 127 1.86 7.91 9.27
N ILE A 128 2.62 8.89 8.84
CA ILE A 128 3.02 10.03 9.66
C ILE A 128 2.71 11.32 8.90
N ILE A 129 2.39 12.37 9.64
CA ILE A 129 2.29 13.73 9.14
C ILE A 129 3.02 14.65 10.11
N GLY A 130 3.70 15.65 9.58
CA GLY A 130 4.47 16.57 10.40
C GLY A 130 5.08 17.69 9.58
N THR A 131 5.56 18.70 10.28
CA THR A 131 6.27 19.84 9.70
C THR A 131 7.71 19.46 9.43
N ILE A 132 8.18 19.68 8.20
CA ILE A 132 9.61 19.50 7.88
C ILE A 132 10.38 20.68 8.48
N VAL A 133 11.22 20.41 9.47
CA VAL A 133 12.02 21.44 10.15
C VAL A 133 13.47 21.46 9.69
N SER A 134 13.96 20.35 9.13
CA SER A 134 15.30 20.28 8.57
C SER A 134 15.40 19.21 7.49
N ILE A 135 16.20 19.50 6.48
CA ILE A 135 16.52 18.60 5.37
C ILE A 135 18.04 18.60 5.25
N GLY A 136 18.68 17.46 5.51
CA GLY A 136 20.13 17.32 5.35
C GLY A 136 20.56 17.20 3.89
N ASP A 137 21.87 17.26 3.64
CA ASP A 137 22.41 17.02 2.30
C ASP A 137 22.30 15.54 1.90
N PRO A 138 22.14 15.24 0.60
CA PRO A 138 22.28 13.87 0.11
C PRO A 138 23.69 13.34 0.34
N ILE A 139 23.79 12.17 0.96
CA ILE A 139 25.02 11.42 1.13
C ILE A 139 25.00 10.13 0.28
N PRO A 140 26.12 9.70 -0.30
CA PRO A 140 26.20 8.42 -1.02
C PRO A 140 25.76 7.24 -0.13
N PHE A 141 25.03 6.29 -0.70
CA PHE A 141 24.57 5.09 0.01
C PHE A 141 24.51 3.89 -0.96
N GLY A 142 25.41 2.91 -0.80
CA GLY A 142 25.49 1.77 -1.73
C GLY A 142 25.80 2.17 -3.17
N ASP A 143 25.50 1.28 -4.12
CA ASP A 143 25.77 1.50 -5.54
C ASP A 143 24.70 2.41 -6.17
N ASN A 144 25.12 3.61 -6.60
CA ASN A 144 24.28 4.61 -7.28
C ASN A 144 23.04 5.11 -6.50
N GLN A 145 22.95 4.91 -5.18
CA GLN A 145 21.87 5.50 -4.38
C GLN A 145 22.41 6.64 -3.51
N LYS A 146 21.52 7.55 -3.15
CA LYS A 146 21.78 8.64 -2.21
C LYS A 146 20.78 8.52 -1.08
N ARG A 147 21.25 8.72 0.15
CA ARG A 147 20.42 8.83 1.34
C ARG A 147 20.35 10.29 1.75
N ARG A 148 19.21 10.71 2.30
CA ARG A 148 19.05 12.03 2.90
C ARG A 148 18.29 11.91 4.21
N THR A 149 18.65 12.71 5.20
CA THR A 149 17.91 12.80 6.47
C THR A 149 16.90 13.93 6.38
N VAL A 150 15.66 13.68 6.82
CA VAL A 150 14.61 14.67 7.00
C VAL A 150 14.18 14.63 8.46
N ILE A 151 14.13 15.79 9.11
CA ILE A 151 13.63 15.93 10.49
C ILE A 151 12.21 16.48 10.40
N LEU A 152 11.29 15.77 11.04
CA LEU A 152 9.88 16.12 11.13
C LEU A 152 9.56 16.47 12.59
N GLU A 153 8.72 17.48 12.79
CA GLU A 153 8.02 17.74 14.05
C GLU A 153 6.52 17.43 13.88
N ASP A 154 5.85 17.02 14.95
CA ASP A 154 4.43 16.65 14.89
C ASP A 154 3.59 17.85 14.41
N ALA A 155 2.51 17.58 13.67
CA ALA A 155 1.61 18.64 13.26
C ALA A 155 0.79 19.08 14.48
N GLU A 156 0.85 20.37 14.84
CA GLU A 156 -0.02 20.95 15.90
C GLU A 156 -1.52 20.76 15.62
#